data_AF-A0AAP5HEQ3-F1
#
_entry.id   AF-A0AAP5HEQ3-F1
#
_cell.length_a   1.000
_cell.length_b   1.000
_cell.length_c   1.000
_cell.angle_alpha   90.00
_cell.angle_beta   90.00
_cell.angle_gamma   90.00
#
_symmetry.space_group_name_H-M   'P 1'
#
loop_
_entity.id
_entity.type
_entity.pdbx_description
1 polymer ?
#
loop_
_entity_poly.entity_id
_entity_poly.type
_entity_poly.pdbx_seq_one_letter_code
_entity_poly.pdbx_strand_id
1 'polypeptide(L)'
;MMKEDNRNLLLAIVMSVVVLLGWQFFYGVPQMEKQKQAAQQAQQAQSQQAPATPGSVPAPGQPAGSAAPGTAATQTLGTREQALAASPRLRIDTPKISGSISLTGARIDDVSLKAYRETVDPKSANIVLLSPLGGPNAYYSDFGWVAAPGSNIPLPNATTVWTADSQVLTPAKPVTLSWDNGQGLTFRRVISIDDNAMFTIRDEVENKGSAAVNLFPYGQIVRQGKPVTLGYYVLHEGLVGNLGEQGLQEYTYDKLDKEPLLSPGTTGKVWKDAVGGFVGITDKYWAAAVIPDQQRKYDGRYSAVQTGTGHTYQADFLGESVAVAPGATASANARLFAGAKEVAAVDGYEKNLGIKRFELLIDWGWFYFITKPLFFVLDWIYKHVGNFGVAILLVTVLLKILFFPLANKSYASMAKMKALQPEMTAIRERYADDKMKQQQALMELYKTQKINPVAGCWPVLLQIPVFFALYKILFITIEMRHAPFFGWIHDLAAPDPTNLFNLFGLLPFTPPAFLHLGLWPIIMGITMFIQMKMNPEPPDPVQKMMFTWMPVFFTFLLGSFPAGLVIYWSWNNLLSVIQQGYIMRKHGVKIELFDNLKGMFGKKPAAAGGAPNPANSNKK
;
A
#
# COMPACT_ATOMS: atom_id res chain seq x y z
N MET A 1 41.58 -9.62 26.89
CA MET A 1 41.13 -9.07 25.59
C MET A 1 39.64 -9.27 25.32
N MET A 2 39.05 -10.49 25.30
CA MET A 2 37.61 -10.67 24.95
C MET A 2 36.55 -9.94 25.81
N LYS A 3 36.83 -9.60 27.08
CA LYS A 3 35.87 -8.87 27.94
C LYS A 3 35.77 -7.38 27.59
N GLU A 4 36.83 -6.80 27.04
CA GLU A 4 36.83 -5.38 26.68
C GLU A 4 36.13 -5.17 25.34
N ASP A 5 36.31 -6.06 24.36
CA ASP A 5 35.61 -5.96 23.08
C ASP A 5 34.09 -6.17 23.21
N ASN A 6 33.65 -7.11 24.07
CA ASN A 6 32.21 -7.26 24.35
C ASN A 6 31.64 -6.06 25.12
N ARG A 7 32.41 -5.46 26.03
CA ARG A 7 32.00 -4.22 26.72
C ARG A 7 31.94 -3.06 25.73
N ASN A 8 32.91 -2.93 24.84
CA ASN A 8 33.00 -1.88 23.84
C ASN A 8 31.95 -2.04 22.74
N LEU A 9 31.59 -3.26 22.36
CA LEU A 9 30.49 -3.55 21.44
C LEU A 9 29.13 -3.24 22.09
N LEU A 10 28.90 -3.65 23.34
CA LEU A 10 27.69 -3.28 24.09
C LEU A 10 27.61 -1.76 24.29
N LEU A 11 28.73 -1.11 24.62
CA LEU A 11 28.81 0.35 24.68
C LEU A 11 28.53 0.97 23.31
N ALA A 12 29.04 0.43 22.21
CA ALA A 12 28.80 0.95 20.88
C ALA A 12 27.34 0.78 20.46
N ILE A 13 26.69 -0.34 20.79
CA ILE A 13 25.26 -0.56 20.55
C ILE A 13 24.42 0.39 21.40
N VAL A 14 24.71 0.51 22.70
CA VAL A 14 24.01 1.44 23.61
C VAL A 14 24.23 2.88 23.16
N MET A 15 25.44 3.27 22.79
CA MET A 15 25.75 4.59 22.26
C MET A 15 25.06 4.83 20.91
N SER A 16 24.98 3.84 20.03
CA SER A 16 24.24 3.95 18.76
C SER A 16 22.75 4.11 19.00
N VAL A 17 22.18 3.38 19.97
CA VAL A 17 20.78 3.55 20.39
C VAL A 17 20.56 4.91 21.05
N VAL A 18 21.48 5.39 21.88
CA VAL A 18 21.41 6.74 22.50
C VAL A 18 21.57 7.84 21.46
N VAL A 19 22.42 7.65 20.43
CA VAL A 19 22.56 8.59 19.32
C VAL A 19 21.33 8.57 18.41
N LEU A 20 20.74 7.41 18.14
CA LEU A 20 19.50 7.30 17.36
C LEU A 20 18.31 7.89 18.13
N LEU A 21 18.17 7.58 19.42
CA LEU A 21 17.15 8.17 20.29
C LEU A 21 17.39 9.65 20.52
N GLY A 22 18.65 10.08 20.66
CA GLY A 22 19.04 11.48 20.79
C GLY A 22 18.80 12.26 19.50
N TRP A 23 19.16 11.71 18.33
CA TRP A 23 18.82 12.30 17.04
C TRP A 23 17.31 12.35 16.85
N GLN A 24 16.59 11.28 17.20
CA GLN A 24 15.14 11.27 17.15
C GLN A 24 14.51 12.22 18.15
N PHE A 25 15.08 12.46 19.34
CA PHE A 25 14.53 13.35 20.37
C PHE A 25 14.91 14.82 20.18
N PHE A 26 16.14 15.12 19.76
CA PHE A 26 16.65 16.49 19.59
C PHE A 26 16.47 17.04 18.17
N TYR A 27 16.34 16.19 17.15
CA TYR A 27 16.15 16.60 15.76
C TYR A 27 14.86 16.04 15.14
N GLY A 28 14.59 14.74 15.28
CA GLY A 28 13.43 14.08 14.67
C GLY A 28 12.08 14.58 15.24
N VAL A 29 11.93 14.59 16.56
CA VAL A 29 10.73 15.03 17.28
C VAL A 29 10.52 16.54 17.10
N PRO A 30 11.52 17.42 17.23
CA PRO A 30 11.37 18.83 16.94
C PRO A 30 11.11 19.13 15.47
N GLN A 31 11.60 18.33 14.51
CA GLN A 31 11.20 18.46 13.11
C GLN A 31 9.75 17.99 12.88
N MET A 32 9.33 16.90 13.50
CA MET A 32 7.94 16.41 13.46
C MET A 32 6.98 17.39 14.14
N GLU A 33 7.38 18.00 15.25
CA GLU A 33 6.63 19.04 15.96
C GLU A 33 6.66 20.35 15.20
N LYS A 34 7.77 20.75 14.58
CA LYS A 34 7.78 21.89 13.64
C LYS A 34 6.92 21.62 12.40
N GLN A 35 6.84 20.39 11.90
CA GLN A 35 5.91 20.01 10.82
C GLN A 35 4.45 20.00 11.29
N LYS A 36 4.17 19.50 12.50
CA LYS A 36 2.82 19.51 13.09
C LYS A 36 2.38 20.92 13.50
N GLN A 37 3.28 21.73 14.04
CA GLN A 37 3.05 23.14 14.36
C GLN A 37 2.99 23.99 13.11
N ALA A 38 3.76 23.71 12.05
CA ALA A 38 3.58 24.35 10.74
C ALA A 38 2.25 23.94 10.10
N ALA A 39 1.79 22.70 10.27
CA ALA A 39 0.46 22.27 9.84
C ALA A 39 -0.66 22.95 10.64
N GLN A 40 -0.50 23.08 11.97
CA GLN A 40 -1.47 23.76 12.84
C GLN A 40 -1.44 25.29 12.70
N GLN A 41 -0.26 25.89 12.49
CA GLN A 41 -0.09 27.31 12.21
C GLN A 41 -0.52 27.66 10.79
N ALA A 42 -0.40 26.75 9.80
CA ALA A 42 -1.02 26.93 8.48
C ALA A 42 -2.56 26.89 8.58
N GLN A 43 -3.11 26.06 9.48
CA GLN A 43 -4.55 26.03 9.79
C GLN A 43 -5.03 27.26 10.58
N GLN A 44 -4.21 27.83 11.48
CA GLN A 44 -4.57 29.02 12.25
C GLN A 44 -4.26 30.34 11.52
N ALA A 45 -3.21 30.42 10.71
CA ALA A 45 -2.88 31.59 9.90
C ALA A 45 -3.89 31.83 8.77
N GLN A 46 -4.61 30.79 8.31
CA GLN A 46 -5.76 30.93 7.40
C GLN A 46 -7.01 31.56 8.06
N SER A 47 -7.02 31.72 9.39
CA SER A 47 -8.19 32.23 10.12
C SER A 47 -8.10 33.69 10.60
N GLN A 48 -6.95 34.38 10.49
CA GLN A 48 -6.77 35.68 11.18
C GLN A 48 -6.15 36.86 10.43
N GLN A 49 -5.84 36.81 9.13
CA GLN A 49 -5.34 38.02 8.44
C GLN A 49 -6.03 38.27 7.11
N ALA A 50 -7.15 39.00 7.18
CA ALA A 50 -7.49 40.00 6.16
C ALA A 50 -6.82 41.32 6.57
N PRO A 51 -6.20 42.04 5.63
CA PRO A 51 -6.75 43.35 5.30
C PRO A 51 -6.81 43.64 3.79
N ALA A 52 -7.57 44.69 3.48
CA ALA A 52 -8.20 45.02 2.21
C ALA A 52 -7.38 45.94 1.27
N THR A 53 -7.66 45.79 -0.05
CA THR A 53 -7.70 46.80 -1.16
C THR A 53 -6.41 47.51 -1.63
N PRO A 54 -6.38 48.19 -2.81
CA PRO A 54 -6.93 47.87 -4.15
C PRO A 54 -5.98 48.23 -5.35
N GLY A 55 -6.23 47.67 -6.55
CA GLY A 55 -6.07 48.40 -7.84
C GLY A 55 -4.89 48.07 -8.79
N SER A 56 -5.26 47.62 -10.01
CA SER A 56 -4.71 47.86 -11.38
C SER A 56 -3.21 47.58 -11.70
N VAL A 57 -2.71 47.24 -12.90
CA VAL A 57 -3.06 47.41 -14.34
C VAL A 57 -2.33 46.29 -15.15
N PRO A 58 -2.80 45.82 -16.33
CA PRO A 58 -2.17 44.70 -17.08
C PRO A 58 -1.19 45.17 -18.18
N ALA A 59 -0.26 44.28 -18.60
CA ALA A 59 0.55 44.45 -19.82
C ALA A 59 0.91 43.10 -20.49
N PRO A 60 1.10 43.07 -21.83
CA PRO A 60 0.71 41.94 -22.70
C PRO A 60 1.86 41.30 -23.53
N GLY A 61 1.64 40.08 -24.07
CA GLY A 61 2.39 39.58 -25.24
C GLY A 61 2.58 38.05 -25.39
N GLN A 62 1.68 37.42 -26.16
CA GLN A 62 1.81 36.26 -27.10
C GLN A 62 2.68 35.00 -26.81
N PRO A 63 2.48 33.86 -27.52
CA PRO A 63 1.27 33.27 -28.11
C PRO A 63 0.94 31.88 -27.53
N ALA A 64 -0.34 31.50 -27.61
CA ALA A 64 -0.89 30.27 -27.05
C ALA A 64 -0.45 29.00 -27.82
N GLY A 65 0.27 28.12 -27.13
CA GLY A 65 0.39 26.72 -27.53
C GLY A 65 -0.89 25.96 -27.19
N SER A 66 -1.31 25.07 -28.08
CA SER A 66 -2.45 24.17 -27.93
C SER A 66 -2.25 23.20 -26.76
N ALA A 67 -2.65 23.65 -25.57
CA ALA A 67 -2.86 22.82 -24.39
C ALA A 67 -4.33 22.38 -24.34
N ALA A 68 -4.57 21.14 -23.93
CA ALA A 68 -5.89 20.67 -23.54
C ALA A 68 -6.55 21.65 -22.54
N PRO A 69 -7.89 21.84 -22.58
CA PRO A 69 -8.57 22.82 -21.73
C PRO A 69 -8.56 22.37 -20.27
N GLY A 70 -7.56 22.83 -19.51
CA GLY A 70 -7.40 22.55 -18.08
C GLY A 70 -7.05 23.77 -17.20
N THR A 71 -6.73 24.92 -17.78
CA THR A 71 -6.35 26.13 -17.02
C THR A 71 -7.54 27.04 -16.76
N ALA A 72 -8.52 26.55 -15.99
CA ALA A 72 -9.46 27.44 -15.30
C ALA A 72 -8.85 27.86 -13.96
N ALA A 73 -8.47 29.13 -13.83
CA ALA A 73 -8.14 29.73 -12.53
C ALA A 73 -9.33 29.53 -11.58
N THR A 74 -9.15 28.69 -10.55
CA THR A 74 -10.24 28.31 -9.64
C THR A 74 -10.17 29.18 -8.40
N GLN A 75 -11.24 29.93 -8.12
CA GLN A 75 -11.50 30.42 -6.77
C GLN A 75 -11.82 29.19 -5.90
N THR A 76 -11.07 28.96 -4.82
CA THR A 76 -11.43 27.96 -3.82
C THR A 76 -12.70 28.39 -3.13
N LEU A 77 -13.80 27.66 -3.34
CA LEU A 77 -15.12 27.87 -2.74
C LEU A 77 -15.17 27.38 -1.28
N GLY A 78 -14.07 27.40 -0.53
CA GLY A 78 -14.02 27.04 0.89
C GLY A 78 -14.27 25.56 1.18
N THR A 79 -15.53 25.12 1.16
CA THR A 79 -15.94 23.75 1.52
C THR A 79 -16.42 22.92 0.33
N ARG A 80 -16.47 21.60 0.51
CA ARG A 80 -16.97 20.66 -0.50
C ARG A 80 -18.45 20.90 -0.81
N GLU A 81 -19.25 21.18 0.21
CA GLU A 81 -20.70 21.42 0.08
C GLU A 81 -20.97 22.67 -0.75
N GLN A 82 -20.18 23.73 -0.54
CA GLN A 82 -20.25 24.96 -1.32
C GLN A 82 -19.89 24.70 -2.79
N ALA A 83 -18.86 23.91 -3.06
CA ALA A 83 -18.50 23.50 -4.42
C ALA A 83 -19.58 22.63 -5.10
N LEU A 84 -20.22 21.71 -4.36
CA LEU A 84 -21.34 20.93 -4.89
C LEU A 84 -22.57 21.79 -5.23
N ALA A 85 -22.84 22.84 -4.45
CA ALA A 85 -23.97 23.73 -4.67
C ALA A 85 -23.78 24.72 -5.84
N ALA A 86 -22.56 24.86 -6.37
CA ALA A 86 -22.21 25.90 -7.34
C ALA A 86 -22.62 25.59 -8.79
N SER A 87 -23.01 24.35 -9.11
CA SER A 87 -23.42 23.94 -10.46
C SER A 87 -24.67 23.06 -10.40
N PRO A 88 -25.57 23.09 -11.41
CA PRO A 88 -26.61 22.08 -11.56
C PRO A 88 -26.02 20.67 -11.71
N ARG A 89 -26.63 19.65 -11.09
CA ARG A 89 -26.04 18.29 -11.02
C ARG A 89 -27.05 17.19 -11.31
N LEU A 90 -26.55 16.14 -11.94
CA LEU A 90 -27.23 14.87 -12.16
C LEU A 90 -26.90 13.91 -11.01
N ARG A 91 -27.87 13.28 -10.36
CA ARG A 91 -27.60 12.35 -9.24
C ARG A 91 -27.14 10.99 -9.76
N ILE A 92 -26.17 10.38 -9.08
CA ILE A 92 -25.75 8.99 -9.28
C ILE A 92 -26.34 8.14 -8.16
N ASP A 93 -27.08 7.09 -8.52
CA ASP A 93 -27.62 6.13 -7.55
C ASP A 93 -27.42 4.69 -8.03
N THR A 94 -26.45 4.00 -7.41
CA THR A 94 -26.14 2.59 -7.67
C THR A 94 -26.05 1.83 -6.35
N PRO A 95 -26.01 0.48 -6.34
CA PRO A 95 -25.83 -0.27 -5.11
C PRO A 95 -24.54 0.07 -4.36
N LYS A 96 -23.42 0.29 -5.07
CA LYS A 96 -22.08 0.47 -4.45
C LYS A 96 -21.60 1.91 -4.36
N ILE A 97 -22.08 2.81 -5.22
CA ILE A 97 -21.67 4.23 -5.23
C ILE A 97 -22.87 5.17 -5.18
N SER A 98 -22.65 6.33 -4.56
CA SER A 98 -23.54 7.49 -4.58
C SER A 98 -22.76 8.74 -4.94
N GLY A 99 -23.44 9.74 -5.49
CA GLY A 99 -22.87 11.05 -5.70
C GLY A 99 -23.60 11.77 -6.82
N SER A 100 -22.84 12.47 -7.67
CA SER A 100 -23.43 13.27 -8.74
C SER A 100 -22.42 13.66 -9.83
N ILE A 101 -22.95 14.05 -10.98
CA ILE A 101 -22.19 14.59 -12.13
C ILE A 101 -22.55 16.06 -12.26
N SER A 102 -21.55 16.94 -12.35
CA SER A 102 -21.74 18.36 -12.65
C SER A 102 -22.21 18.54 -14.09
N LEU A 103 -23.33 19.23 -14.30
CA LEU A 103 -23.79 19.57 -15.65
C LEU A 103 -22.95 20.69 -16.27
N THR A 104 -22.27 21.50 -15.46
CA THR A 104 -21.18 22.37 -15.95
C THR A 104 -19.94 21.51 -16.17
N GLY A 105 -19.45 21.48 -17.41
CA GLY A 105 -18.31 20.67 -17.85
C GLY A 105 -18.61 19.19 -18.10
N ALA A 106 -19.82 18.71 -17.77
CA ALA A 106 -20.17 17.28 -17.79
C ALA A 106 -19.17 16.41 -16.99
N ARG A 107 -18.81 16.90 -15.80
CA ARG A 107 -17.70 16.38 -14.99
C ARG A 107 -18.18 15.36 -13.96
N ILE A 108 -17.44 14.26 -13.85
CA ILE A 108 -17.63 13.25 -12.80
C ILE A 108 -16.68 13.61 -11.64
N ASP A 109 -17.22 14.27 -10.62
CA ASP A 109 -16.44 14.84 -9.50
C ASP A 109 -17.06 14.64 -8.12
N ASP A 110 -18.15 13.89 -8.00
CA ASP A 110 -18.74 13.51 -6.72
C ASP A 110 -19.06 12.01 -6.76
N VAL A 111 -18.16 11.22 -6.17
CA VAL A 111 -18.32 9.77 -6.04
C VAL A 111 -17.93 9.39 -4.62
N SER A 112 -18.87 8.78 -3.91
CA SER A 112 -18.71 8.23 -2.57
C SER A 112 -19.05 6.74 -2.58
N LEU A 113 -18.27 5.93 -1.86
CA LEU A 113 -18.39 4.48 -1.88
C LEU A 113 -19.27 3.99 -0.71
N LYS A 114 -20.49 3.51 -1.01
CA LYS A 114 -21.53 3.17 -0.02
C LYS A 114 -21.12 2.01 0.91
N ALA A 115 -20.27 1.10 0.43
CA ALA A 115 -19.83 -0.07 1.18
C ALA A 115 -18.64 0.21 2.13
N TYR A 116 -17.98 1.37 2.00
CA TYR A 116 -16.73 1.64 2.71
C TYR A 116 -16.82 2.92 3.54
N ARG A 117 -16.45 2.82 4.81
CA ARG A 117 -16.44 3.92 5.77
C ARG A 117 -15.03 4.35 6.16
N GLU A 118 -14.83 5.55 6.69
CA GLU A 118 -13.52 6.01 7.16
C GLU A 118 -12.96 5.15 8.30
N THR A 119 -13.82 4.76 9.24
CA THR A 119 -13.47 3.89 10.38
C THR A 119 -14.38 2.66 10.45
N VAL A 120 -14.07 1.74 11.37
CA VAL A 120 -14.91 0.55 11.66
C VAL A 120 -16.25 0.90 12.33
N ASP A 121 -16.44 2.14 12.80
CA ASP A 121 -17.71 2.57 13.37
C ASP A 121 -18.80 2.59 12.28
N PRO A 122 -19.94 1.89 12.46
CA PRO A 122 -21.05 1.92 11.51
C PRO A 122 -21.62 3.32 11.22
N LYS A 123 -21.41 4.30 12.11
CA LYS A 123 -21.81 5.71 11.95
C LYS A 123 -20.75 6.58 11.27
N SER A 124 -19.56 6.04 11.03
CA SER A 124 -18.50 6.76 10.31
C SER A 124 -18.93 7.11 8.89
N ALA A 125 -18.45 8.25 8.39
CA ALA A 125 -18.74 8.72 7.05
C ALA A 125 -18.26 7.71 5.99
N ASN A 126 -18.96 7.67 4.87
CA ASN A 126 -18.52 6.90 3.72
C ASN A 126 -17.26 7.50 3.11
N ILE A 127 -16.43 6.65 2.50
CA ILE A 127 -15.26 7.11 1.76
C ILE A 127 -15.69 7.94 0.55
N VAL A 128 -15.30 9.20 0.54
CA VAL A 128 -15.40 10.08 -0.62
C VAL A 128 -14.18 9.85 -1.51
N LEU A 129 -14.41 9.33 -2.72
CA LEU A 129 -13.36 9.11 -3.71
C LEU A 129 -13.12 10.38 -4.53
N LEU A 130 -14.17 10.88 -5.20
CA LEU A 130 -14.08 12.07 -6.05
C LEU A 130 -14.68 13.29 -5.34
N SER A 131 -14.03 14.44 -5.52
CA SER A 131 -14.39 15.71 -4.89
C SER A 131 -14.41 16.84 -5.93
N PRO A 132 -15.43 17.73 -5.90
CA PRO A 132 -15.66 18.75 -6.92
C PRO A 132 -14.56 19.80 -7.01
N LEU A 133 -14.38 20.32 -8.23
CA LEU A 133 -13.56 21.50 -8.48
C LEU A 133 -14.07 22.70 -7.65
N GLY A 134 -13.17 23.45 -7.04
CA GLY A 134 -13.50 24.54 -6.12
C GLY A 134 -13.59 24.12 -4.66
N GLY A 135 -13.73 22.81 -4.37
CA GLY A 135 -13.59 22.25 -3.03
C GLY A 135 -12.13 21.95 -2.65
N PRO A 136 -11.87 21.60 -1.38
CA PRO A 136 -10.53 21.18 -0.95
C PRO A 136 -10.13 19.87 -1.63
N ASN A 137 -8.87 19.78 -2.08
CA ASN A 137 -8.26 18.60 -2.71
C ASN A 137 -9.14 18.02 -3.85
N ALA A 138 -9.64 18.87 -4.75
CA ALA A 138 -10.49 18.45 -5.85
C ALA A 138 -9.90 17.26 -6.61
N TYR A 139 -10.72 16.24 -6.87
CA TYR A 139 -10.32 15.01 -7.53
C TYR A 139 -11.46 14.55 -8.44
N TYR A 140 -11.26 14.64 -9.75
CA TYR A 140 -12.34 14.49 -10.72
C TYR A 140 -11.87 13.94 -12.06
N SER A 141 -12.83 13.60 -12.91
CA SER A 141 -12.58 13.19 -14.28
C SER A 141 -13.42 14.00 -15.28
N ASP A 142 -12.76 14.38 -16.38
CA ASP A 142 -13.36 15.06 -17.52
C ASP A 142 -13.12 14.24 -18.80
N PHE A 143 -14.05 14.35 -19.73
CA PHE A 143 -13.96 13.78 -21.07
C PHE A 143 -14.32 14.84 -22.10
N GLY A 144 -13.93 14.67 -23.36
CA GLY A 144 -14.42 15.51 -24.43
C GLY A 144 -13.59 15.41 -25.70
N TRP A 145 -13.58 16.51 -26.44
CA TRP A 145 -12.91 16.64 -27.72
C TRP A 145 -11.90 17.79 -27.70
N VAL A 146 -10.78 17.61 -28.37
CA VAL A 146 -9.83 18.66 -28.72
C VAL A 146 -9.85 18.84 -30.23
N ALA A 147 -9.87 20.08 -30.73
CA ALA A 147 -9.78 20.35 -32.16
C ALA A 147 -8.33 20.28 -32.63
N ALA A 148 -8.12 20.03 -33.93
CA ALA A 148 -6.80 20.18 -34.53
C ALA A 148 -6.19 21.58 -34.24
N PRO A 149 -4.86 21.70 -34.05
CA PRO A 149 -4.21 23.00 -33.83
C PRO A 149 -4.59 24.02 -34.91
N GLY A 150 -4.90 25.25 -34.49
CA GLY A 150 -5.33 26.34 -35.38
C GLY A 150 -6.83 26.34 -35.75
N SER A 151 -7.61 25.35 -35.28
CA SER A 151 -9.07 25.36 -35.42
C SER A 151 -9.73 26.23 -34.33
N ASN A 152 -10.65 27.09 -34.74
CA ASN A 152 -11.41 28.00 -33.84
C ASN A 152 -12.86 27.53 -33.59
N ILE A 153 -13.12 26.23 -33.71
CA ILE A 153 -14.45 25.66 -33.50
C ILE A 153 -14.76 25.63 -31.99
N PRO A 154 -15.91 26.18 -31.54
CA PRO A 154 -16.33 26.04 -30.15
C PRO A 154 -16.64 24.57 -29.83
N LEU A 155 -15.90 24.03 -28.88
CA LEU A 155 -16.08 22.68 -28.33
C LEU A 155 -16.58 22.77 -26.88
N PRO A 156 -17.25 21.72 -26.37
CA PRO A 156 -17.52 21.61 -24.95
C PRO A 156 -16.22 21.72 -24.14
N ASN A 157 -16.25 22.53 -23.08
CA ASN A 157 -15.12 22.76 -22.20
C ASN A 157 -15.58 22.80 -20.73
N ALA A 158 -14.66 23.10 -19.81
CA ALA A 158 -14.92 23.09 -18.37
C ALA A 158 -16.05 24.02 -17.89
N THR A 159 -16.45 25.03 -18.67
CA THR A 159 -17.54 25.96 -18.32
C THR A 159 -18.84 25.71 -19.10
N THR A 160 -18.84 24.78 -20.07
CA THR A 160 -20.02 24.44 -20.86
C THR A 160 -21.12 23.86 -19.98
N VAL A 161 -22.33 24.42 -20.04
CA VAL A 161 -23.50 23.88 -19.32
C VAL A 161 -24.26 22.93 -20.24
N TRP A 162 -24.31 21.66 -19.86
CA TRP A 162 -24.98 20.61 -20.62
C TRP A 162 -26.45 20.47 -20.23
N THR A 163 -27.29 20.07 -21.18
CA THR A 163 -28.69 19.68 -20.93
C THR A 163 -28.78 18.17 -20.79
N ALA A 164 -29.41 17.67 -19.73
CA ALA A 164 -29.59 16.24 -19.48
C ALA A 164 -31.02 15.78 -19.82
N ASP A 165 -31.16 14.60 -20.42
CA ASP A 165 -32.45 13.94 -20.66
C ASP A 165 -33.06 13.31 -19.40
N SER A 166 -32.26 13.14 -18.34
CA SER A 166 -32.70 12.67 -17.04
C SER A 166 -31.93 13.32 -15.89
N GLN A 167 -32.48 13.18 -14.68
CA GLN A 167 -31.92 13.75 -13.44
C GLN A 167 -31.23 12.71 -12.56
N VAL A 168 -31.34 11.42 -12.89
CA VAL A 168 -30.73 10.32 -12.13
C VAL A 168 -30.10 9.30 -13.07
N LEU A 169 -28.83 8.98 -12.84
CA LEU A 169 -28.08 7.89 -13.45
C LEU A 169 -28.15 6.65 -12.54
N THR A 170 -28.56 5.51 -13.10
CA THR A 170 -28.61 4.20 -12.40
C THR A 170 -28.09 3.11 -13.33
N PRO A 171 -27.76 1.90 -12.83
CA PRO A 171 -27.26 0.82 -13.69
C PRO A 171 -28.22 0.41 -14.81
N ALA A 172 -29.53 0.54 -14.58
CA ALA A 172 -30.57 0.23 -15.56
C ALA A 172 -30.93 1.40 -16.49
N LYS A 173 -30.51 2.63 -16.16
CA LYS A 173 -30.93 3.85 -16.85
C LYS A 173 -29.74 4.76 -17.17
N PRO A 174 -29.18 4.68 -18.39
CA PRO A 174 -28.17 5.63 -18.84
C PRO A 174 -28.78 7.04 -19.00
N VAL A 175 -27.91 8.04 -19.06
CA VAL A 175 -28.26 9.46 -19.23
C VAL A 175 -27.56 10.02 -20.45
N THR A 176 -28.26 10.81 -21.25
CA THR A 176 -27.69 11.57 -22.37
C THR A 176 -27.60 13.04 -22.00
N LEU A 177 -26.39 13.57 -22.08
CA LEU A 177 -26.13 15.00 -22.03
C LEU A 177 -26.03 15.52 -23.47
N SER A 178 -26.60 16.69 -23.76
CA SER A 178 -26.49 17.34 -25.07
C SER A 178 -26.09 18.80 -24.96
N TRP A 179 -25.31 19.26 -25.93
CA TRP A 179 -24.93 20.65 -26.12
C TRP A 179 -24.78 20.97 -27.61
N ASP A 180 -25.33 22.10 -28.06
CA ASP A 180 -25.17 22.61 -29.41
C ASP A 180 -24.22 23.80 -29.39
N ASN A 181 -23.22 23.80 -30.26
CA ASN A 181 -22.23 24.87 -30.30
C ASN A 181 -22.71 26.13 -31.05
N GLY A 182 -23.91 26.10 -31.64
CA GLY A 182 -24.49 27.18 -32.42
C GLY A 182 -23.82 27.40 -33.79
N GLN A 183 -22.88 26.54 -34.16
CA GLN A 183 -22.09 26.60 -35.40
C GLN A 183 -22.17 25.30 -36.21
N GLY A 184 -23.29 24.58 -36.06
CA GLY A 184 -23.56 23.38 -36.83
C GLY A 184 -22.94 22.09 -36.26
N LEU A 185 -22.38 22.10 -35.05
CA LEU A 185 -22.02 20.86 -34.36
C LEU A 185 -22.90 20.64 -33.14
N THR A 186 -23.54 19.47 -33.08
CA THR A 186 -24.28 19.02 -31.90
C THR A 186 -23.48 17.92 -31.20
N PHE A 187 -23.18 18.10 -29.91
CA PHE A 187 -22.46 17.15 -29.09
C PHE A 187 -23.44 16.39 -28.19
N ARG A 188 -23.24 15.08 -28.08
CA ARG A 188 -23.99 14.23 -27.15
C ARG A 188 -23.02 13.38 -26.35
N ARG A 189 -23.24 13.26 -25.03
CA ARG A 189 -22.50 12.37 -24.15
C ARG A 189 -23.48 11.41 -23.51
N VAL A 190 -23.41 10.13 -23.90
CA VAL A 190 -24.18 9.07 -23.25
C VAL A 190 -23.32 8.49 -22.13
N ILE A 191 -23.84 8.55 -20.90
CA ILE A 191 -23.20 8.04 -19.69
C ILE A 191 -24.02 6.86 -19.19
N SER A 192 -23.39 5.69 -19.10
CA SER A 192 -23.92 4.56 -18.35
C SER A 192 -22.96 4.19 -17.22
N ILE A 193 -23.45 3.48 -16.22
CA ILE A 193 -22.66 2.97 -15.10
C ILE A 193 -23.10 1.54 -14.80
N ASP A 194 -22.19 0.70 -14.31
CA ASP A 194 -22.53 -0.64 -13.82
C ASP A 194 -22.62 -0.70 -12.28
N ASP A 195 -22.82 -1.90 -11.74
CA ASP A 195 -22.91 -2.07 -10.28
C ASP A 195 -21.56 -1.91 -9.55
N ASN A 196 -20.43 -1.94 -10.26
CA ASN A 196 -19.07 -1.97 -9.73
C ASN A 196 -18.26 -0.70 -10.08
N ALA A 197 -18.94 0.42 -10.30
CA ALA A 197 -18.37 1.75 -10.51
C ALA A 197 -17.54 1.95 -11.80
N MET A 198 -17.83 1.17 -12.85
CA MET A 198 -17.36 1.45 -14.21
C MET A 198 -18.37 2.29 -14.96
N PHE A 199 -18.00 3.54 -15.23
CA PHE A 199 -18.74 4.41 -16.13
C PHE A 199 -18.32 4.12 -17.58
N THR A 200 -19.29 3.99 -18.48
CA THR A 200 -19.04 4.00 -19.92
C THR A 200 -19.47 5.34 -20.49
N ILE A 201 -18.55 6.01 -21.17
CA ILE A 201 -18.72 7.33 -21.76
C ILE A 201 -18.69 7.17 -23.27
N ARG A 202 -19.82 7.44 -23.93
CA ARG A 202 -19.92 7.50 -25.39
C ARG A 202 -20.16 8.93 -25.80
N ASP A 203 -19.11 9.58 -26.28
CA ASP A 203 -19.18 10.92 -26.84
C ASP A 203 -19.49 10.84 -28.33
N GLU A 204 -20.48 11.61 -28.77
CA GLU A 204 -20.89 11.76 -30.16
C GLU A 204 -20.82 13.22 -30.57
N VAL A 205 -20.50 13.41 -31.84
CA VAL A 205 -20.52 14.70 -32.51
C VAL A 205 -21.23 14.53 -33.84
N GLU A 206 -22.30 15.28 -34.02
CA GLU A 206 -23.05 15.38 -35.27
C GLU A 206 -22.65 16.67 -35.97
N ASN A 207 -22.21 16.57 -37.22
CA ASN A 207 -21.83 17.73 -38.02
C ASN A 207 -22.93 18.10 -39.01
N LYS A 208 -23.71 19.12 -38.67
CA LYS A 208 -24.72 19.78 -39.51
C LYS A 208 -24.16 20.95 -40.32
N GLY A 209 -22.87 21.25 -40.17
CA GLY A 209 -22.16 22.27 -40.93
C GLY A 209 -21.83 21.85 -42.37
N SER A 210 -21.11 22.71 -43.08
CA SER A 210 -20.72 22.50 -44.49
C SER A 210 -19.29 22.03 -44.69
N ALA A 211 -18.46 22.00 -43.64
CA ALA A 211 -17.06 21.58 -43.69
C ALA A 211 -16.80 20.40 -42.76
N ALA A 212 -15.88 19.52 -43.14
CA ALA A 212 -15.43 18.43 -42.27
C ALA A 212 -14.64 18.97 -41.08
N VAL A 213 -14.77 18.31 -39.92
CA VAL A 213 -14.04 18.67 -38.69
C VAL A 213 -13.23 17.48 -38.20
N ASN A 214 -12.00 17.74 -37.75
CA ASN A 214 -11.11 16.72 -37.19
C ASN A 214 -10.99 16.94 -35.68
N LEU A 215 -11.42 15.95 -34.91
CA LEU A 215 -11.51 16.03 -33.45
C LEU A 215 -10.77 14.86 -32.80
N PHE A 216 -10.12 15.13 -31.68
CA PHE A 216 -9.35 14.16 -30.92
C PHE A 216 -10.07 13.91 -29.59
N PRO A 217 -10.58 12.70 -29.33
CA PRO A 217 -11.25 12.41 -28.07
C PRO A 217 -10.22 12.34 -26.94
N TYR A 218 -10.58 12.83 -25.75
CA TYR A 218 -9.73 12.72 -24.57
C TYR A 218 -10.52 12.26 -23.35
N GLY A 219 -9.80 11.69 -22.39
CA GLY A 219 -10.28 11.45 -21.04
C GLY A 219 -9.14 11.73 -20.07
N GLN A 220 -9.47 12.39 -18.96
CA GLN A 220 -8.48 12.79 -17.97
C GLN A 220 -8.99 12.58 -16.56
N ILE A 221 -8.04 12.41 -15.65
CA ILE A 221 -8.23 12.40 -14.22
C ILE A 221 -7.31 13.47 -13.64
N VAL A 222 -7.88 14.35 -12.83
CA VAL A 222 -7.17 15.50 -12.25
C VAL A 222 -7.31 15.47 -10.74
N ARG A 223 -6.20 15.59 -10.03
CA ARG A 223 -6.13 15.67 -8.57
C ARG A 223 -5.37 16.93 -8.16
N GLN A 224 -6.04 17.86 -7.49
CA GLN A 224 -5.45 19.09 -6.97
C GLN A 224 -4.87 18.86 -5.58
N GLY A 225 -3.67 19.39 -5.37
CA GLY A 225 -2.90 19.17 -4.15
C GLY A 225 -2.19 17.82 -4.14
N LYS A 226 -1.07 17.76 -3.43
CA LYS A 226 -0.38 16.50 -3.17
C LYS A 226 -1.13 15.77 -2.05
N PRO A 227 -1.69 14.58 -2.30
CA PRO A 227 -2.40 13.85 -1.26
C PRO A 227 -1.42 13.33 -0.21
N VAL A 228 -1.94 13.12 1.00
CA VAL A 228 -1.19 12.42 2.05
C VAL A 228 -1.12 10.95 1.64
N THR A 229 0.10 10.49 1.34
CA THR A 229 0.39 9.07 1.08
C THR A 229 0.89 8.40 2.36
N LEU A 230 0.70 7.10 2.46
CA LEU A 230 1.15 6.32 3.62
C LEU A 230 2.67 6.08 3.61
N GLY A 231 3.31 6.20 2.44
CA GLY A 231 4.77 6.14 2.29
C GLY A 231 5.38 4.75 2.51
N TYR A 232 4.59 3.68 2.42
CA TYR A 232 5.09 2.31 2.55
C TYR A 232 5.78 1.86 1.26
N TYR A 233 7.03 1.40 1.35
CA TYR A 233 7.78 0.86 0.21
C TYR A 233 7.09 -0.33 -0.49
N VAL A 234 6.21 -1.03 0.23
CA VAL A 234 5.45 -2.17 -0.30
C VAL A 234 4.11 -1.77 -0.93
N LEU A 235 3.87 -0.48 -1.19
CA LEU A 235 2.65 0.01 -1.81
C LEU A 235 2.97 1.17 -2.74
N HIS A 236 2.51 1.08 -3.98
CA HIS A 236 2.47 2.22 -4.89
C HIS A 236 1.23 3.10 -4.65
N GLU A 237 1.46 4.40 -4.48
CA GLU A 237 0.44 5.46 -4.44
C GLU A 237 0.87 6.61 -5.36
N GLY A 238 -0.01 7.03 -6.26
CA GLY A 238 0.30 8.00 -7.31
C GLY A 238 -0.31 7.63 -8.65
N LEU A 239 0.34 8.05 -9.73
CA LEU A 239 -0.12 7.78 -11.09
C LEU A 239 0.26 6.36 -11.49
N VAL A 240 -0.67 5.65 -12.13
CA VAL A 240 -0.53 4.25 -12.52
C VAL A 240 -1.28 3.95 -13.81
N GLY A 241 -0.74 3.05 -14.63
CA GLY A 241 -1.36 2.67 -15.90
C GLY A 241 -0.59 1.59 -16.62
N ASN A 242 -1.30 0.79 -17.41
CA ASN A 242 -0.69 -0.07 -18.41
C ASN A 242 -0.87 0.58 -19.78
N LEU A 243 0.21 0.97 -20.44
CA LEU A 243 0.20 1.71 -21.70
C LEU A 243 0.50 0.78 -22.89
N GLY A 244 -0.29 -0.27 -23.03
CA GLY A 244 -0.15 -1.26 -24.11
C GLY A 244 1.18 -2.00 -24.07
N GLU A 245 1.99 -1.85 -25.12
CA GLU A 245 3.32 -2.46 -25.21
C GLU A 245 4.36 -1.78 -24.31
N GLN A 246 4.13 -0.52 -23.92
CA GLN A 246 4.99 0.19 -22.97
C GLN A 246 4.89 -0.39 -21.55
N GLY A 247 3.95 -1.31 -21.30
CA GLY A 247 3.82 -2.01 -20.04
C GLY A 247 3.30 -1.13 -18.90
N LEU A 248 3.57 -1.57 -17.67
CA LEU A 248 3.17 -0.89 -16.44
C LEU A 248 4.02 0.36 -16.21
N GLN A 249 3.38 1.48 -15.95
CA GLN A 249 4.02 2.76 -15.61
C GLN A 249 3.53 3.21 -14.23
N GLU A 250 4.47 3.31 -13.29
CA GLU A 250 4.21 3.74 -11.91
C GLU A 250 5.02 5.00 -11.58
N TYR A 251 4.30 6.02 -11.13
CA TYR A 251 4.83 7.34 -10.86
C TYR A 251 4.31 7.86 -9.52
N THR A 252 5.20 7.94 -8.52
CA THR A 252 4.88 8.68 -7.30
C THR A 252 4.76 10.17 -7.64
N TYR A 253 4.02 10.91 -6.82
CA TYR A 253 3.88 12.37 -6.98
C TYR A 253 5.26 13.07 -7.05
N ASP A 254 6.17 12.73 -6.13
CA ASP A 254 7.53 13.28 -6.11
C ASP A 254 8.39 12.91 -7.32
N LYS A 255 8.15 11.74 -7.92
CA LYS A 255 8.85 11.33 -9.14
C LYS A 255 8.36 12.15 -10.33
N LEU A 256 7.04 12.41 -10.42
CA LEU A 256 6.46 13.20 -11.49
C LEU A 256 6.87 14.68 -11.42
N ASP A 257 6.99 15.23 -10.21
CA ASP A 257 7.46 16.61 -9.99
C ASP A 257 8.91 16.83 -10.46
N LYS A 258 9.66 15.74 -10.68
CA LYS A 258 11.06 15.75 -11.13
C LYS A 258 11.23 15.32 -12.58
N GLU A 259 10.16 14.97 -13.28
CA GLU A 259 10.24 14.69 -14.72
C GLU A 259 10.57 15.97 -15.51
N PRO A 260 11.11 15.84 -16.73
CA PRO A 260 11.36 17.00 -17.59
C PRO A 260 10.09 17.83 -17.84
N LEU A 261 10.30 19.12 -18.12
CA LEU A 261 9.21 20.01 -18.50
C LEU A 261 8.63 19.60 -19.86
N LEU A 262 7.31 19.39 -19.90
CA LEU A 262 6.54 19.25 -21.15
C LEU A 262 6.21 20.62 -21.74
N SER A 263 6.03 21.62 -20.87
CA SER A 263 5.77 23.02 -21.21
C SER A 263 6.12 23.91 -19.99
N PRO A 264 6.17 25.25 -20.13
CA PRO A 264 6.43 26.13 -18.99
C PRO A 264 5.48 25.85 -17.81
N GLY A 265 6.04 25.51 -16.64
CA GLY A 265 5.27 25.21 -15.43
C GLY A 265 4.60 23.83 -15.38
N THR A 266 4.85 22.94 -16.36
CA THR A 266 4.30 21.59 -16.42
C THR A 266 5.40 20.55 -16.58
N THR A 267 5.64 19.72 -15.57
CA THR A 267 6.50 18.53 -15.68
C THR A 267 5.66 17.32 -16.08
N GLY A 268 6.29 16.32 -16.70
CA GLY A 268 5.58 15.08 -16.98
C GLY A 268 6.21 14.22 -18.06
N LYS A 269 5.47 13.20 -18.47
CA LYS A 269 5.88 12.24 -19.49
C LYS A 269 4.71 11.87 -20.39
N VAL A 270 5.02 11.69 -21.67
CA VAL A 270 4.06 11.28 -22.72
C VAL A 270 4.54 9.98 -23.35
N TRP A 271 3.62 9.05 -23.55
CA TRP A 271 3.80 7.81 -24.29
C TRP A 271 2.93 7.87 -25.53
N LYS A 272 3.56 7.78 -26.70
CA LYS A 272 2.86 7.89 -27.97
C LYS A 272 2.36 6.55 -28.48
N ASP A 273 1.28 6.59 -29.25
CA ASP A 273 0.77 5.47 -30.03
C ASP A 273 0.52 4.19 -29.20
N ALA A 274 0.13 4.33 -27.93
CA ALA A 274 -0.23 3.21 -27.07
C ALA A 274 -1.54 2.58 -27.56
N VAL A 275 -1.68 1.26 -27.41
CA VAL A 275 -2.91 0.50 -27.77
C VAL A 275 -3.30 -0.40 -26.61
N GLY A 276 -4.53 -0.23 -26.14
CA GLY A 276 -5.09 -0.92 -24.98
C GLY A 276 -4.53 -0.44 -23.64
N GLY A 277 -5.12 -0.95 -22.57
CA GLY A 277 -4.76 -0.63 -21.20
C GLY A 277 -5.49 0.59 -20.66
N PHE A 278 -4.87 1.32 -19.74
CA PHE A 278 -5.49 2.41 -18.97
C PHE A 278 -4.45 3.39 -18.42
N VAL A 279 -4.92 4.56 -17.99
CA VAL A 279 -4.13 5.56 -17.26
C VAL A 279 -4.95 6.12 -16.10
N GLY A 280 -4.33 6.34 -14.94
CA GLY A 280 -5.08 6.73 -13.75
C GLY A 280 -4.23 7.13 -12.56
N ILE A 281 -4.92 7.27 -11.42
CA ILE A 281 -4.36 7.58 -10.11
C ILE A 281 -4.87 6.54 -9.12
N THR A 282 -3.95 5.93 -8.38
CA THR A 282 -4.26 4.93 -7.35
C THR A 282 -3.83 5.41 -5.96
N ASP A 283 -4.67 5.11 -4.99
CA ASP A 283 -4.36 5.11 -3.56
C ASP A 283 -4.25 3.65 -3.07
N LYS A 284 -4.07 3.43 -1.76
CA LYS A 284 -4.04 2.08 -1.16
C LYS A 284 -5.17 1.17 -1.62
N TYR A 285 -6.42 1.60 -1.45
CA TYR A 285 -7.62 0.76 -1.66
C TYR A 285 -8.55 1.22 -2.79
N TRP A 286 -8.33 2.41 -3.32
CA TRP A 286 -9.20 3.05 -4.31
C TRP A 286 -8.39 3.54 -5.49
N ALA A 287 -9.04 3.73 -6.62
CA ALA A 287 -8.44 4.35 -7.78
C ALA A 287 -9.48 5.06 -8.64
N ALA A 288 -9.00 6.04 -9.40
CA ALA A 288 -9.67 6.48 -10.61
C ALA A 288 -8.78 6.11 -11.81
N ALA A 289 -9.34 5.54 -12.87
CA ALA A 289 -8.63 5.23 -14.10
C ALA A 289 -9.51 5.50 -15.32
N VAL A 290 -8.98 6.22 -16.30
CA VAL A 290 -9.60 6.37 -17.61
C VAL A 290 -9.06 5.29 -18.53
N ILE A 291 -9.99 4.66 -19.24
CA ILE A 291 -9.73 3.52 -20.10
C ILE A 291 -10.11 3.92 -21.54
N PRO A 292 -9.13 4.15 -22.42
CA PRO A 292 -9.40 4.44 -23.83
C PRO A 292 -9.97 3.20 -24.55
N ASP A 293 -10.41 3.41 -25.79
CA ASP A 293 -10.78 2.31 -26.68
C ASP A 293 -9.60 1.33 -26.82
N GLN A 294 -9.85 0.05 -26.57
CA GLN A 294 -8.78 -0.95 -26.47
C GLN A 294 -8.17 -1.35 -27.82
N GLN A 295 -8.75 -0.90 -28.94
CA GLN A 295 -8.31 -1.22 -30.29
C GLN A 295 -7.76 -0.01 -31.07
N ARG A 296 -7.88 1.21 -30.52
CA ARG A 296 -7.39 2.44 -31.15
C ARG A 296 -6.10 2.90 -30.51
N LYS A 297 -5.29 3.64 -31.26
CA LYS A 297 -4.10 4.26 -30.67
C LYS A 297 -4.50 5.47 -29.84
N TYR A 298 -3.68 5.78 -28.86
CA TYR A 298 -3.77 6.99 -28.08
C TYR A 298 -2.39 7.42 -27.58
N ASP A 299 -2.24 8.70 -27.34
CA ASP A 299 -1.13 9.24 -26.56
C ASP A 299 -1.55 9.27 -25.09
N GLY A 300 -0.84 8.54 -24.23
CA GLY A 300 -1.04 8.58 -22.79
C GLY A 300 -0.09 9.58 -22.14
N ARG A 301 -0.52 10.28 -21.09
CA ARG A 301 0.32 11.26 -20.42
C ARG A 301 0.07 11.31 -18.91
N TYR A 302 1.17 11.57 -18.20
CA TYR A 302 1.19 11.96 -16.81
C TYR A 302 1.82 13.35 -16.71
N SER A 303 1.18 14.27 -15.98
CA SER A 303 1.71 15.61 -15.79
C SER A 303 1.43 16.18 -14.40
N ALA A 304 2.34 17.03 -13.93
CA ALA A 304 2.15 17.88 -12.77
C ALA A 304 2.27 19.35 -13.19
N VAL A 305 1.27 20.15 -12.83
CA VAL A 305 1.24 21.59 -13.10
C VAL A 305 1.39 22.34 -11.79
N GLN A 306 2.33 23.27 -11.72
CA GLN A 306 2.43 24.18 -10.58
C GLN A 306 1.31 25.23 -10.68
N THR A 307 0.39 25.24 -9.72
CA THR A 307 -0.73 26.19 -9.65
C THR A 307 -0.72 26.91 -8.31
N GLY A 308 -0.38 28.20 -8.30
CA GLY A 308 -0.30 28.99 -7.06
C GLY A 308 0.68 28.37 -6.05
N THR A 309 0.19 28.02 -4.86
CA THR A 309 0.99 27.42 -3.77
C THR A 309 1.05 25.89 -3.79
N GLY A 310 0.45 25.21 -4.77
CA GLY A 310 0.42 23.73 -4.83
C GLY A 310 0.56 23.14 -6.23
N HIS A 311 0.58 21.81 -6.31
CA HIS A 311 0.62 21.06 -7.56
C HIS A 311 -0.77 20.52 -7.93
N THR A 312 -1.07 20.50 -9.22
CA THR A 312 -2.19 19.76 -9.81
C THR A 312 -1.64 18.59 -10.61
N TYR A 313 -2.04 17.37 -10.28
CA TYR A 313 -1.59 16.15 -10.93
C TYR A 313 -2.65 15.63 -11.89
N GLN A 314 -2.22 15.15 -13.06
CA GLN A 314 -3.09 14.70 -14.12
C GLN A 314 -2.59 13.40 -14.76
N ALA A 315 -3.52 12.48 -14.99
CA ALA A 315 -3.33 11.30 -15.82
C ALA A 315 -4.39 11.29 -16.93
N ASP A 316 -3.97 11.24 -18.19
CA ASP A 316 -4.87 11.39 -19.33
C ASP A 316 -4.46 10.60 -20.56
N PHE A 317 -5.44 10.42 -21.46
CA PHE A 317 -5.22 9.93 -22.81
C PHE A 317 -5.77 10.94 -23.83
N LEU A 318 -5.12 11.00 -24.99
CA LEU A 318 -5.59 11.68 -26.19
C LEU A 318 -5.65 10.65 -27.33
N GLY A 319 -6.86 10.35 -27.80
CA GLY A 319 -7.07 9.39 -28.88
C GLY A 319 -6.72 9.95 -30.26
N GLU A 320 -6.68 9.06 -31.25
CA GLU A 320 -6.48 9.42 -32.66
C GLU A 320 -7.56 10.37 -33.21
N SER A 321 -7.21 11.06 -34.30
CA SER A 321 -8.12 11.98 -34.98
C SER A 321 -9.34 11.26 -35.53
N VAL A 322 -10.51 11.83 -35.27
CA VAL A 322 -11.80 11.40 -35.82
C VAL A 322 -12.30 12.50 -36.76
N ALA A 323 -12.36 12.18 -38.05
CA ALA A 323 -12.91 13.06 -39.07
C ALA A 323 -14.45 12.94 -39.11
N VAL A 324 -15.13 14.08 -39.06
CA VAL A 324 -16.59 14.18 -39.07
C VAL A 324 -17.01 14.98 -40.29
N ALA A 325 -17.40 14.28 -41.35
CA ALA A 325 -17.86 14.91 -42.59
C ALA A 325 -19.20 15.66 -42.40
N PRO A 326 -19.54 16.63 -43.27
CA PRO A 326 -20.86 17.24 -43.30
C PRO A 326 -21.98 16.20 -43.38
N GLY A 327 -23.01 16.35 -42.55
CA GLY A 327 -24.13 15.41 -42.41
C GLY A 327 -23.80 14.11 -41.66
N ALA A 328 -22.54 13.89 -41.24
CA ALA A 328 -22.13 12.68 -40.55
C ALA A 328 -22.18 12.84 -39.02
N THR A 329 -22.26 11.69 -38.35
CA THR A 329 -22.06 11.57 -36.91
C THR A 329 -20.85 10.68 -36.65
N ALA A 330 -20.00 11.09 -35.72
CA ALA A 330 -18.90 10.26 -35.25
C ALA A 330 -19.00 10.06 -33.73
N SER A 331 -18.44 8.95 -33.25
CA SER A 331 -18.44 8.60 -31.83
C SER A 331 -17.05 8.18 -31.34
N ALA A 332 -16.74 8.51 -30.09
CA ALA A 332 -15.63 7.98 -29.34
C ALA A 332 -16.13 7.35 -28.03
N ASN A 333 -15.64 6.13 -27.75
CA ASN A 333 -15.96 5.41 -26.53
C ASN A 333 -14.76 5.43 -25.59
N ALA A 334 -15.01 5.71 -24.33
CA ALA A 334 -14.05 5.58 -23.25
C ALA A 334 -14.76 5.09 -22.00
N ARG A 335 -14.00 4.68 -20.99
CA ARG A 335 -14.54 4.33 -19.68
C ARG A 335 -13.81 5.05 -18.57
N LEU A 336 -14.48 5.20 -17.44
CA LEU A 336 -13.90 5.65 -16.17
C LEU A 336 -14.20 4.57 -15.13
N PHE A 337 -13.16 3.99 -14.55
CA PHE A 337 -13.29 3.31 -13.28
C PHE A 337 -13.08 4.34 -12.17
N ALA A 338 -14.01 4.46 -11.23
CA ALA A 338 -13.86 5.31 -10.05
C ALA A 338 -14.45 4.59 -8.84
N GLY A 339 -13.66 3.68 -8.23
CA GLY A 339 -14.15 2.79 -7.21
C GLY A 339 -13.08 2.19 -6.30
N ALA A 340 -13.54 1.30 -5.42
CA ALA A 340 -12.66 0.45 -4.63
C ALA A 340 -12.07 -0.66 -5.49
N LYS A 341 -10.80 -1.00 -5.26
CA LYS A 341 -10.05 -2.00 -6.02
C LYS A 341 -10.40 -3.43 -5.57
N GLU A 342 -11.67 -3.79 -5.62
CA GLU A 342 -12.15 -5.15 -5.39
C GLU A 342 -11.57 -6.08 -6.46
N VAL A 343 -10.84 -7.12 -6.06
CA VAL A 343 -10.09 -7.98 -6.99
C VAL A 343 -11.03 -8.63 -7.99
N ALA A 344 -12.19 -9.10 -7.53
CA ALA A 344 -13.20 -9.71 -8.40
C ALA A 344 -13.78 -8.73 -9.44
N ALA A 345 -13.94 -7.46 -9.10
CA ALA A 345 -14.43 -6.44 -10.03
C ALA A 345 -13.36 -6.09 -11.06
N VAL A 346 -12.13 -5.81 -10.62
CA VAL A 346 -10.99 -5.47 -11.50
C VAL A 346 -10.69 -6.61 -12.47
N ASP A 347 -10.51 -7.83 -11.99
CA ASP A 347 -10.27 -9.01 -12.85
C ASP A 347 -11.49 -9.30 -13.75
N GLY A 348 -12.70 -9.00 -13.26
CA GLY A 348 -13.94 -9.13 -14.03
C GLY A 348 -13.96 -8.19 -15.23
N TYR A 349 -13.56 -6.93 -15.06
CA TYR A 349 -13.46 -5.97 -16.15
C TYR A 349 -12.36 -6.32 -17.14
N GLU A 350 -11.21 -6.77 -16.67
CA GLU A 350 -10.13 -7.25 -17.55
C GLU A 350 -10.66 -8.32 -18.52
N LYS A 351 -11.36 -9.33 -17.98
CA LYS A 351 -11.88 -10.47 -18.75
C LYS A 351 -13.08 -10.11 -19.62
N ASN A 352 -14.07 -9.42 -19.05
CA ASN A 352 -15.37 -9.20 -19.71
C ASN A 352 -15.35 -8.02 -20.68
N LEU A 353 -14.56 -6.98 -20.39
CA LEU A 353 -14.43 -5.79 -21.23
C LEU A 353 -13.15 -5.77 -22.07
N GLY A 354 -12.28 -6.78 -21.91
CA GLY A 354 -11.02 -6.91 -22.64
C GLY A 354 -10.02 -5.79 -22.32
N ILE A 355 -10.08 -5.21 -21.12
CA ILE A 355 -9.18 -4.13 -20.73
C ILE A 355 -7.81 -4.73 -20.47
N LYS A 356 -6.84 -4.41 -21.34
CA LYS A 356 -5.51 -5.03 -21.28
C LYS A 356 -4.83 -4.75 -19.95
N ARG A 357 -4.51 -5.81 -19.22
CA ARG A 357 -3.75 -5.77 -17.97
C ARG A 357 -4.36 -4.86 -16.88
N PHE A 358 -5.69 -4.82 -16.76
CA PHE A 358 -6.38 -3.97 -15.78
C PHE A 358 -6.15 -4.40 -14.32
N GLU A 359 -5.86 -5.68 -14.06
CA GLU A 359 -5.44 -6.22 -12.78
C GLU A 359 -4.21 -5.54 -12.18
N LEU A 360 -3.38 -4.88 -13.01
CA LEU A 360 -2.22 -4.10 -12.56
C LEU A 360 -2.59 -2.76 -11.93
N LEU A 361 -3.88 -2.40 -11.89
CA LEU A 361 -4.39 -1.33 -11.03
C LEU A 361 -4.20 -1.67 -9.54
N ILE A 362 -4.12 -2.97 -9.22
CA ILE A 362 -3.75 -3.48 -7.91
C ILE A 362 -2.25 -3.79 -7.92
N ASP A 363 -1.49 -3.13 -7.05
CA ASP A 363 -0.06 -3.37 -6.90
C ASP A 363 0.17 -4.73 -6.24
N TRP A 364 0.29 -5.81 -7.01
CA TRP A 364 0.54 -7.16 -6.50
C TRP A 364 1.97 -7.40 -5.98
N GLY A 365 2.86 -6.41 -6.15
CA GLY A 365 4.26 -6.47 -5.75
C GLY A 365 5.09 -7.45 -6.56
N TRP A 366 6.38 -7.54 -6.20
CA TRP A 366 7.36 -8.33 -6.95
C TRP A 366 7.04 -9.84 -6.99
N PHE A 367 6.47 -10.38 -5.92
CA PHE A 367 6.09 -11.79 -5.81
C PHE A 367 4.66 -12.06 -6.32
N TYR A 368 4.15 -11.29 -7.29
CA TYR A 368 2.76 -11.41 -7.79
C TYR A 368 2.36 -12.84 -8.17
N PHE A 369 3.29 -13.65 -8.66
CA PHE A 369 3.10 -15.06 -9.03
C PHE A 369 2.84 -15.99 -7.83
N ILE A 370 3.15 -15.54 -6.61
CA ILE A 370 2.74 -16.18 -5.35
C ILE A 370 1.53 -15.44 -4.76
N THR A 371 1.58 -14.10 -4.72
CA THR A 371 0.55 -13.24 -4.13
C THR A 371 -0.82 -13.48 -4.74
N LYS A 372 -0.96 -13.50 -6.07
CA LYS A 372 -2.25 -13.68 -6.74
C LYS A 372 -2.85 -15.08 -6.49
N PRO A 373 -2.15 -16.21 -6.76
CA PRO A 373 -2.70 -17.52 -6.45
C PRO A 373 -3.05 -17.69 -4.97
N LEU A 374 -2.22 -17.16 -4.07
CA LEU A 374 -2.45 -17.25 -2.63
C LEU A 374 -3.69 -16.44 -2.21
N PHE A 375 -3.92 -15.26 -2.80
CA PHE A 375 -5.15 -14.50 -2.62
C PHE A 375 -6.37 -15.31 -3.07
N PHE A 376 -6.33 -15.92 -4.26
CA PHE A 376 -7.47 -16.72 -4.74
C PHE A 376 -7.78 -17.91 -3.84
N VAL A 377 -6.76 -18.59 -3.30
CA VAL A 377 -6.97 -19.66 -2.32
C VAL A 377 -7.58 -19.09 -1.03
N LEU A 378 -7.06 -17.96 -0.54
CA LEU A 378 -7.56 -17.30 0.66
C LEU A 378 -9.03 -16.85 0.51
N ASP A 379 -9.36 -16.18 -0.59
CA ASP A 379 -10.70 -15.72 -0.94
C ASP A 379 -11.66 -16.90 -1.16
N TRP A 380 -11.20 -17.97 -1.81
CA TRP A 380 -11.98 -19.20 -1.94
C TRP A 380 -12.31 -19.79 -0.56
N ILE A 381 -11.35 -19.91 0.34
CA ILE A 381 -11.62 -20.40 1.70
C ILE A 381 -12.57 -19.44 2.43
N TYR A 382 -12.35 -18.13 2.34
CA TYR A 382 -13.22 -17.11 2.93
C TYR A 382 -14.67 -17.26 2.48
N LYS A 383 -14.93 -17.48 1.18
CA LYS A 383 -16.29 -17.70 0.65
C LYS A 383 -16.99 -18.92 1.26
N HIS A 384 -16.25 -19.88 1.81
CA HIS A 384 -16.81 -21.06 2.49
C HIS A 384 -16.97 -20.87 4.00
N VAL A 385 -16.05 -20.15 4.65
CA VAL A 385 -16.04 -20.01 6.12
C VAL A 385 -16.61 -18.69 6.63
N GLY A 386 -16.72 -17.67 5.77
CA GLY A 386 -17.25 -16.34 6.08
C GLY A 386 -16.37 -15.45 6.96
N ASN A 387 -15.13 -15.86 7.27
CA ASN A 387 -14.22 -15.12 8.15
C ASN A 387 -12.77 -15.15 7.63
N PHE A 388 -12.21 -13.97 7.32
CA PHE A 388 -10.86 -13.87 6.77
C PHE A 388 -9.77 -14.30 7.77
N GLY A 389 -9.96 -14.05 9.07
CA GLY A 389 -9.04 -14.53 10.09
C GLY A 389 -8.96 -16.06 10.12
N VAL A 390 -10.10 -16.75 10.07
CA VAL A 390 -10.14 -18.22 9.94
C VAL A 390 -9.54 -18.68 8.62
N ALA A 391 -9.83 -17.99 7.51
CA ALA A 391 -9.24 -18.31 6.21
C ALA A 391 -7.70 -18.24 6.25
N ILE A 392 -7.12 -17.21 6.90
CA ILE A 392 -5.67 -17.10 7.12
C ILE A 392 -5.13 -18.31 7.89
N LEU A 393 -5.80 -18.73 8.96
CA LEU A 393 -5.38 -19.90 9.76
C LEU A 393 -5.38 -21.18 8.92
N LEU A 394 -6.39 -21.39 8.09
CA LEU A 394 -6.52 -22.55 7.21
C LEU A 394 -5.49 -22.54 6.09
N VAL A 395 -5.27 -21.39 5.43
CA VAL A 395 -4.19 -21.23 4.43
C VAL A 395 -2.84 -21.56 5.05
N THR A 396 -2.58 -21.14 6.29
CA THR A 396 -1.34 -21.47 7.01
C THR A 396 -1.15 -22.98 7.17
N VAL A 397 -2.22 -23.71 7.51
CA VAL A 397 -2.18 -25.17 7.63
C VAL A 397 -1.90 -25.82 6.28
N LEU A 398 -2.56 -25.37 5.21
CA LEU A 398 -2.32 -25.87 3.85
C LEU A 398 -0.88 -25.68 3.40
N LEU A 399 -0.31 -24.49 3.62
CA LEU A 399 1.09 -24.20 3.30
C LEU A 399 2.04 -25.10 4.10
N LYS A 400 1.74 -25.35 5.39
CA LYS A 400 2.54 -26.28 6.20
C LYS A 400 2.46 -27.72 5.71
N ILE A 401 1.30 -28.18 5.24
CA ILE A 401 1.15 -29.51 4.65
C ILE A 401 1.99 -29.59 3.37
N LEU A 402 1.90 -28.59 2.50
CA LEU A 402 2.68 -28.51 1.27
C LEU A 402 4.19 -28.58 1.53
N PHE A 403 4.68 -27.84 2.53
CA PHE A 403 6.11 -27.81 2.88
C PHE A 403 6.52 -28.85 3.92
N PHE A 404 5.61 -29.74 4.33
CA PHE A 404 5.84 -30.71 5.39
C PHE A 404 7.09 -31.59 5.16
N PRO A 405 7.32 -32.16 3.96
CA PRO A 405 8.48 -33.03 3.75
C PRO A 405 9.82 -32.30 3.95
N LEU A 406 9.89 -31.05 3.48
CA LEU A 406 11.09 -30.22 3.60
C LEU A 406 11.29 -29.77 5.05
N ALA A 407 10.23 -29.28 5.70
CA ALA A 407 10.26 -28.85 7.09
C ALA A 407 10.66 -30.01 8.02
N ASN A 408 10.12 -31.21 7.80
CA ASN A 408 10.43 -32.40 8.59
C ASN A 408 11.92 -32.79 8.48
N LYS A 409 12.53 -32.72 7.28
CA LYS A 409 13.97 -32.94 7.10
C LYS A 409 14.81 -31.90 7.85
N SER A 410 14.39 -30.63 7.78
CA SER A 410 15.06 -29.54 8.49
C SER A 410 15.03 -29.73 10.01
N TYR A 411 13.84 -30.00 10.57
CA TYR A 411 13.67 -30.24 12.01
C TYR A 411 14.42 -31.48 12.50
N ALA A 412 14.50 -32.55 11.70
CA ALA A 412 15.31 -33.72 12.03
C ALA A 412 16.81 -33.38 12.09
N SER A 413 17.33 -32.58 11.15
CA SER A 413 18.72 -32.11 11.17
C SER A 413 19.00 -31.25 12.42
N MET A 414 18.08 -30.32 12.74
CA MET A 414 18.20 -29.48 13.94
C MET A 414 18.14 -30.28 15.24
N ALA A 415 17.27 -31.30 15.33
CA ALA A 415 17.20 -32.18 16.49
C ALA A 415 18.52 -32.92 16.72
N LYS A 416 19.12 -33.50 15.67
CA LYS A 416 20.44 -34.14 15.74
C LYS A 416 21.54 -33.17 16.15
N MET A 417 21.54 -31.96 15.60
CA MET A 417 22.51 -30.92 15.98
C MET A 417 22.38 -30.53 17.45
N LYS A 418 21.17 -30.44 17.98
CA LYS A 418 20.92 -30.19 19.40
C LYS A 418 21.39 -31.34 20.28
N ALA A 419 21.20 -32.59 19.85
CA ALA A 419 21.71 -33.77 20.57
C ALA A 419 23.24 -33.78 20.71
N LEU A 420 23.96 -33.25 19.70
CA LEU A 420 25.42 -33.17 19.68
C LEU A 420 26.00 -31.88 20.30
N GLN A 421 25.16 -31.04 20.91
CA GLN A 421 25.61 -29.82 21.59
C GLN A 421 26.73 -30.04 22.64
N PRO A 422 26.74 -31.11 23.46
CA PRO A 422 27.86 -31.35 24.38
C PRO A 422 29.17 -31.62 23.64
N GLU A 423 29.16 -32.43 22.56
CA GLU A 423 30.35 -32.71 21.75
C GLU A 423 30.85 -31.45 21.04
N MET A 424 29.95 -30.64 20.48
CA MET A 424 30.30 -29.35 19.89
C MET A 424 30.93 -28.40 20.91
N THR A 425 30.49 -28.47 22.17
CA THR A 425 31.03 -27.63 23.25
C THR A 425 32.41 -28.12 23.68
N ALA A 426 32.61 -29.43 23.80
CA ALA A 426 33.91 -30.04 24.08
C ALA A 426 34.95 -29.72 22.98
N ILE A 427 34.56 -29.75 21.70
CA ILE A 427 35.43 -29.31 20.59
C ILE A 427 35.82 -27.84 20.74
N ARG A 428 34.86 -26.98 21.15
CA ARG A 428 35.13 -25.55 21.32
C ARG A 428 36.09 -25.26 22.46
N GLU A 429 35.93 -25.94 23.58
CA GLU A 429 36.81 -25.82 24.74
C GLU A 429 38.21 -26.37 24.43
N ARG A 430 38.30 -27.50 23.71
CA ARG A 430 39.58 -28.11 23.31
C ARG A 430 40.39 -27.26 22.34
N TYR A 431 39.75 -26.54 21.43
CA TYR A 431 40.40 -25.70 20.42
C TYR A 431 40.03 -24.21 20.57
N ALA A 432 39.95 -23.72 21.82
CA ALA A 432 39.55 -22.34 22.10
C ALA A 432 40.47 -21.30 21.42
N ASP A 433 41.77 -21.61 21.35
CA ASP A 433 42.82 -20.71 20.82
C ASP A 433 43.08 -20.89 19.31
N ASP A 434 42.53 -21.93 18.67
CA ASP A 434 42.74 -22.23 17.24
C ASP A 434 41.39 -22.32 16.51
N LYS A 435 40.89 -21.16 16.08
CA LYS A 435 39.60 -21.02 15.38
C LYS A 435 39.53 -21.84 14.10
N MET A 436 40.65 -22.02 13.41
CA MET A 436 40.69 -22.78 12.16
C MET A 436 40.51 -24.28 12.45
N LYS A 437 41.25 -24.85 13.41
CA LYS A 437 41.06 -26.24 13.81
C LYS A 437 39.69 -26.48 14.44
N GLN A 438 39.18 -25.52 15.20
CA GLN A 438 37.82 -25.58 15.76
C GLN A 438 36.76 -25.73 14.65
N GLN A 439 36.83 -24.91 13.58
CA GLN A 439 35.90 -25.00 12.46
C GLN A 439 36.04 -26.33 11.68
N GLN A 440 37.28 -26.81 11.48
CA GLN A 440 37.53 -28.09 10.81
C GLN A 440 36.96 -29.27 11.60
N ALA A 441 37.21 -29.35 12.90
CA ALA A 441 36.70 -30.41 13.78
C ALA A 441 35.17 -30.38 13.88
N LEU A 442 34.55 -29.19 13.92
CA LEU A 442 33.08 -29.06 13.86
C LEU A 442 32.51 -29.56 12.52
N MET A 443 33.17 -29.24 11.40
CA MET A 443 32.74 -29.71 10.08
C MET A 443 32.92 -31.23 9.93
N GLU A 444 33.98 -31.80 10.49
CA GLU A 444 34.21 -33.25 10.53
C GLU A 444 33.15 -33.96 11.38
N LEU A 445 32.80 -33.39 12.54
CA LEU A 445 31.68 -33.87 13.35
C LEU A 445 30.36 -33.85 12.56
N TYR A 446 30.08 -32.77 11.82
CA TYR A 446 28.89 -32.71 10.98
C TYR A 446 28.90 -33.74 9.84
N LYS A 447 30.05 -33.97 9.19
CA LYS A 447 30.20 -34.99 8.14
C LYS A 447 30.01 -36.40 8.66
N THR A 448 30.68 -36.74 9.77
CA THR A 448 30.60 -38.07 10.41
C THR A 448 29.17 -38.38 10.87
N GLN A 449 28.48 -37.38 11.43
CA GLN A 449 27.10 -37.51 11.90
C GLN A 449 26.05 -37.30 10.78
N LYS A 450 26.49 -37.05 9.53
CA LYS A 450 25.65 -36.77 8.36
C LYS A 450 24.62 -35.65 8.60
N ILE A 451 25.05 -34.59 9.26
CA ILE A 451 24.25 -33.40 9.57
C ILE A 451 24.55 -32.33 8.53
N ASN A 452 23.50 -31.74 7.95
CA ASN A 452 23.63 -30.58 7.10
C ASN A 452 23.37 -29.31 7.92
N PRO A 453 24.37 -28.46 8.19
CA PRO A 453 24.20 -27.26 9.01
C PRO A 453 23.32 -26.20 8.34
N VAL A 454 23.24 -26.19 7.01
CA VAL A 454 22.38 -25.27 6.23
C VAL A 454 20.93 -25.77 6.20
N ALA A 455 20.68 -27.05 6.48
CA ALA A 455 19.32 -27.58 6.46
C ALA A 455 18.38 -26.88 7.46
N GLY A 456 18.91 -26.28 8.53
CA GLY A 456 18.13 -25.51 9.50
C GLY A 456 17.52 -24.22 8.95
N CYS A 457 18.13 -23.58 7.95
CA CYS A 457 17.63 -22.32 7.38
C CYS A 457 16.73 -22.51 6.15
N TRP A 458 16.68 -23.70 5.55
CA TRP A 458 15.83 -23.97 4.38
C TRP A 458 14.34 -23.63 4.57
N PRO A 459 13.70 -23.97 5.71
CA PRO A 459 12.32 -23.58 5.93
C PRO A 459 12.14 -22.07 5.95
N VAL A 460 13.08 -21.32 6.53
CA VAL A 460 13.03 -19.86 6.61
C VAL A 460 13.14 -19.24 5.21
N LEU A 461 14.10 -19.69 4.39
CA LEU A 461 14.31 -19.17 3.04
C LEU A 461 13.07 -19.35 2.15
N LEU A 462 12.45 -20.52 2.21
CA LEU A 462 11.23 -20.80 1.46
C LEU A 462 10.01 -20.02 2.01
N GLN A 463 9.98 -19.76 3.31
CA GLN A 463 8.91 -19.01 3.96
C GLN A 463 8.94 -17.51 3.63
N ILE A 464 10.13 -16.93 3.40
CA ILE A 464 10.28 -15.48 3.15
C ILE A 464 9.40 -14.99 1.98
N PRO A 465 9.43 -15.58 0.78
CA PRO A 465 8.56 -15.15 -0.32
C PRO A 465 7.06 -15.30 0.01
N VAL A 466 6.68 -16.38 0.69
CA VAL A 466 5.28 -16.63 1.10
C VAL A 466 4.82 -15.60 2.13
N PHE A 467 5.69 -15.23 3.07
CA PHE A 467 5.44 -14.17 4.04
C PHE A 467 5.22 -12.82 3.35
N PHE A 468 6.11 -12.44 2.42
CA PHE A 468 5.94 -11.18 1.67
C PHE A 468 4.65 -11.18 0.84
N ALA A 469 4.27 -12.33 0.24
CA ALA A 469 3.01 -12.47 -0.46
C ALA A 469 1.79 -12.28 0.47
N LEU A 470 1.76 -12.94 1.63
CA LEU A 470 0.66 -12.77 2.60
C LEU A 470 0.61 -11.36 3.18
N TYR A 471 1.77 -10.79 3.50
CA TYR A 471 1.85 -9.40 3.95
C TYR A 471 1.26 -8.48 2.89
N LYS A 472 1.66 -8.64 1.63
CA LYS A 472 1.15 -7.84 0.52
C LYS A 472 -0.37 -7.97 0.40
N ILE A 473 -0.93 -9.20 0.41
CA ILE A 473 -2.38 -9.44 0.38
C ILE A 473 -3.10 -8.69 1.50
N LEU A 474 -2.68 -8.94 2.75
CA LEU A 474 -3.30 -8.35 3.94
C LEU A 474 -3.18 -6.83 3.98
N PHE A 475 -2.12 -6.31 3.35
CA PHE A 475 -1.87 -4.89 3.33
C PHE A 475 -2.66 -4.17 2.24
N ILE A 476 -2.73 -4.67 1.00
CA ILE A 476 -3.26 -3.88 -0.14
C ILE A 476 -4.71 -4.20 -0.50
N THR A 477 -5.20 -5.39 -0.18
CA THR A 477 -6.51 -5.85 -0.71
C THR A 477 -7.63 -5.22 0.09
N ILE A 478 -8.62 -4.66 -0.62
CA ILE A 478 -9.75 -3.99 0.03
C ILE A 478 -10.62 -4.96 0.81
N GLU A 479 -10.63 -6.23 0.41
CA GLU A 479 -11.34 -7.33 1.06
C GLU A 479 -10.92 -7.51 2.52
N MET A 480 -9.67 -7.16 2.85
CA MET A 480 -9.14 -7.28 4.23
C MET A 480 -9.46 -6.05 5.08
N ARG A 481 -9.80 -4.92 4.45
CA ARG A 481 -10.08 -3.68 5.16
C ARG A 481 -11.36 -3.82 5.98
N HIS A 482 -11.27 -3.53 7.28
CA HIS A 482 -12.37 -3.67 8.24
C HIS A 482 -12.91 -5.10 8.32
N ALA A 483 -12.15 -6.11 7.86
CA ALA A 483 -12.54 -7.50 8.01
C ALA A 483 -12.37 -7.90 9.49
N PRO A 484 -13.44 -8.30 10.20
CA PRO A 484 -13.34 -8.62 11.61
C PRO A 484 -12.77 -10.03 11.83
N PHE A 485 -12.20 -10.21 13.02
CA PHE A 485 -11.86 -11.51 13.60
C PHE A 485 -12.53 -11.63 14.98
N PHE A 486 -12.09 -12.59 15.80
CA PHE A 486 -12.66 -12.81 17.12
C PHE A 486 -12.20 -11.74 18.13
N GLY A 487 -13.07 -11.45 19.10
CA GLY A 487 -12.75 -10.54 20.21
C GLY A 487 -12.70 -9.07 19.76
N TRP A 488 -11.58 -8.41 20.07
CA TRP A 488 -11.35 -6.97 19.85
C TRP A 488 -10.82 -6.63 18.44
N ILE A 489 -10.54 -7.64 17.61
CA ILE A 489 -10.03 -7.42 16.25
C ILE A 489 -11.20 -7.19 15.31
N HIS A 490 -11.44 -5.92 14.97
CA HIS A 490 -12.47 -5.50 14.04
C HIS A 490 -11.94 -5.10 12.66
N ASP A 491 -10.61 -5.11 12.49
CA ASP A 491 -9.94 -4.86 11.21
C ASP A 491 -8.62 -5.65 11.14
N LEU A 492 -8.57 -6.66 10.27
CA LEU A 492 -7.38 -7.47 10.02
C LEU A 492 -6.28 -6.72 9.27
N ALA A 493 -6.63 -5.65 8.54
CA ALA A 493 -5.68 -4.84 7.76
C ALA A 493 -5.06 -3.69 8.57
N ALA A 494 -5.55 -3.43 9.78
CA ALA A 494 -5.01 -2.45 10.72
C ALA A 494 -4.18 -3.12 11.83
N PRO A 495 -3.32 -2.37 12.55
CA PRO A 495 -2.65 -2.87 13.75
C PRO A 495 -3.64 -3.33 14.83
N ASP A 496 -3.19 -4.20 15.73
CA ASP A 496 -4.00 -4.63 16.89
C ASP A 496 -4.39 -3.39 17.72
N PRO A 497 -5.70 -3.10 17.93
CA PRO A 497 -6.12 -1.88 18.61
C PRO A 497 -5.78 -1.88 20.11
N THR A 498 -5.42 -3.03 20.69
CA THR A 498 -5.02 -3.10 22.10
C THR A 498 -3.59 -2.58 22.30
N ASN A 499 -3.28 -2.14 23.52
CA ASN A 499 -1.92 -1.72 23.85
C ASN A 499 -1.57 -2.04 25.31
N LEU A 500 -0.44 -2.71 25.54
CA LEU A 500 0.03 -3.03 26.90
C LEU A 500 0.13 -1.80 27.81
N PHE A 501 0.60 -0.67 27.29
CA PHE A 501 0.91 0.52 28.09
C PHE A 501 -0.33 1.32 28.52
N ASN A 502 -1.47 1.12 27.87
CA ASN A 502 -2.76 1.64 28.33
C ASN A 502 -3.64 0.54 28.96
N LEU A 503 -3.01 -0.53 29.45
CA LEU A 503 -3.67 -1.70 30.04
C LEU A 503 -4.73 -2.30 29.09
N PHE A 504 -4.35 -2.48 27.84
CA PHE A 504 -5.17 -3.04 26.75
C PHE A 504 -6.47 -2.25 26.49
N GLY A 505 -6.43 -0.93 26.67
CA GLY A 505 -7.56 -0.02 26.47
C GLY A 505 -8.35 0.32 27.73
N LEU A 506 -7.94 -0.17 28.92
CA LEU A 506 -8.57 0.19 30.20
C LEU A 506 -8.27 1.65 30.60
N LEU A 507 -7.14 2.20 30.17
CA LEU A 507 -6.80 3.61 30.40
C LEU A 507 -7.14 4.45 29.15
N PRO A 508 -7.85 5.59 29.29
CA PRO A 508 -8.34 6.40 28.17
C PRO A 508 -7.26 7.32 27.59
N PHE A 509 -6.10 6.75 27.24
CA PHE A 509 -5.06 7.45 26.48
C PHE A 509 -4.46 6.52 25.42
N THR A 510 -3.92 7.11 24.35
CA THR A 510 -3.23 6.38 23.29
C THR A 510 -1.73 6.56 23.47
N PRO A 511 -0.97 5.48 23.75
CA PRO A 511 0.49 5.56 23.82
C PRO A 511 1.10 6.03 22.49
N PRO A 512 2.26 6.70 22.51
CA PRO A 512 2.98 7.04 21.29
C PRO A 512 3.19 5.82 20.38
N ALA A 513 3.21 6.02 19.05
CA ALA A 513 3.26 4.92 18.08
C ALA A 513 4.44 3.94 18.26
N PHE A 514 5.58 4.39 18.77
CA PHE A 514 6.73 3.51 19.05
C PHE A 514 6.54 2.59 20.26
N LEU A 515 5.55 2.87 21.12
CA LEU A 515 5.09 2.02 22.22
C LEU A 515 3.81 1.27 21.85
N HIS A 516 3.50 1.13 20.56
CA HIS A 516 2.35 0.35 20.14
C HIS A 516 2.65 -1.15 20.25
N LEU A 517 2.16 -1.76 21.33
CA LEU A 517 2.38 -3.16 21.64
C LEU A 517 1.05 -3.84 22.03
N GLY A 518 0.35 -4.35 21.02
CA GLY A 518 -0.91 -5.08 21.21
C GLY A 518 -0.74 -6.51 21.71
N LEU A 519 -1.87 -7.13 22.05
CA LEU A 519 -1.91 -8.48 22.59
C LEU A 519 -1.44 -9.54 21.58
N TRP A 520 -1.83 -9.43 20.30
CA TRP A 520 -1.35 -10.34 19.25
C TRP A 520 0.17 -10.26 19.03
N PRO A 521 0.80 -9.06 18.92
CA PRO A 521 2.25 -8.95 18.90
C PRO A 521 2.94 -9.63 20.08
N ILE A 522 2.39 -9.50 21.30
CA ILE A 522 2.94 -10.19 22.49
C ILE A 522 2.84 -11.70 22.35
N ILE A 523 1.69 -12.23 21.93
CA ILE A 523 1.50 -13.67 21.67
C ILE A 523 2.51 -14.15 20.61
N MET A 524 2.69 -13.37 19.55
CA MET A 524 3.68 -13.65 18.52
C MET A 524 5.09 -13.71 19.11
N GLY A 525 5.49 -12.71 19.90
CA GLY A 525 6.78 -12.66 20.60
C GLY A 525 7.02 -13.87 21.49
N ILE A 526 6.01 -14.29 22.26
CA ILE A 526 6.08 -15.49 23.12
C ILE A 526 6.25 -16.75 22.27
N THR A 527 5.43 -16.94 21.24
CA THR A 527 5.52 -18.13 20.37
C THR A 527 6.85 -18.18 19.61
N MET A 528 7.36 -17.02 19.17
CA MET A 528 8.66 -16.88 18.52
C MET A 528 9.80 -17.19 19.48
N PHE A 529 9.74 -16.70 20.72
CA PHE A 529 10.72 -17.01 21.76
C PHE A 529 10.77 -18.52 22.05
N ILE A 530 9.60 -19.16 22.21
CA ILE A 530 9.49 -20.62 22.41
C ILE A 530 10.13 -21.36 21.22
N GLN A 531 9.76 -20.98 20.00
CA GLN A 531 10.31 -21.58 18.78
C GLN A 531 11.84 -21.44 18.70
N MET A 532 12.37 -20.26 19.00
CA MET A 532 13.81 -20.01 18.99
C MET A 532 14.56 -20.84 20.04
N LYS A 533 13.99 -21.02 21.24
CA LYS A 533 14.58 -21.89 22.28
C LYS A 533 14.60 -23.38 21.90
N MET A 534 13.78 -23.79 20.94
CA MET A 534 13.82 -25.15 20.40
C MET A 534 14.97 -25.35 19.40
N ASN A 535 15.47 -24.29 18.78
CA ASN A 535 16.60 -24.35 17.86
C ASN A 535 17.94 -24.55 18.60
N PRO A 536 18.96 -25.12 17.93
CA PRO A 536 20.31 -25.23 18.49
C PRO A 536 20.88 -23.86 18.86
N GLU A 537 21.51 -23.74 20.03
CA GLU A 537 22.10 -22.45 20.43
C GLU A 537 23.33 -22.12 19.58
N PRO A 538 23.43 -20.87 19.08
CA PRO A 538 24.62 -20.42 18.36
C PRO A 538 25.90 -20.57 19.18
N PRO A 539 27.04 -20.89 18.52
CA PRO A 539 28.34 -20.96 19.18
C PRO A 539 28.81 -19.66 19.82
N ASP A 540 28.56 -18.59 19.09
CA ASP A 540 29.10 -17.28 19.37
C ASP A 540 28.23 -16.57 20.43
N PRO A 541 28.80 -16.12 21.56
CA PRO A 541 28.06 -15.38 22.57
C PRO A 541 27.37 -14.12 22.02
N VAL A 542 27.93 -13.45 21.00
CA VAL A 542 27.29 -12.29 20.37
C VAL A 542 26.04 -12.72 19.61
N GLN A 543 26.13 -13.78 18.80
CA GLN A 543 24.99 -14.34 18.08
C GLN A 543 23.92 -14.86 19.05
N LYS A 544 24.31 -15.52 20.15
CA LYS A 544 23.38 -15.98 21.19
C LYS A 544 22.61 -14.82 21.85
N MET A 545 23.30 -13.72 22.15
CA MET A 545 22.67 -12.52 22.69
C MET A 545 21.67 -11.93 21.69
N MET A 546 22.05 -11.80 20.41
CA MET A 546 21.18 -11.32 19.35
C MET A 546 19.92 -12.19 19.20
N PHE A 547 20.05 -13.53 19.17
CA PHE A 547 18.91 -14.45 19.09
C PHE A 547 18.00 -14.38 20.32
N THR A 548 18.54 -14.06 21.50
CA THR A 548 17.75 -13.92 22.72
C THR A 548 16.89 -12.65 22.71
N TRP A 549 17.42 -11.55 22.17
CA TRP A 549 16.71 -10.27 22.06
C TRP A 549 15.87 -10.12 20.80
N MET A 550 16.13 -10.93 19.77
CA MET A 550 15.42 -10.88 18.50
C MET A 550 13.89 -10.95 18.64
N PRO A 551 13.30 -11.87 19.45
CA PRO A 551 11.85 -11.88 19.66
C PRO A 551 11.32 -10.55 20.21
N VAL A 552 12.01 -9.94 21.17
CA VAL A 552 11.60 -8.65 21.76
C VAL A 552 11.61 -7.57 20.68
N PHE A 553 12.72 -7.44 19.94
CA PHE A 553 12.83 -6.48 18.84
C PHE A 553 11.72 -6.64 17.80
N PHE A 554 11.47 -7.87 17.33
CA PHE A 554 10.42 -8.15 16.34
C PHE A 554 9.02 -7.92 16.88
N THR A 555 8.79 -8.12 18.18
CA THR A 555 7.49 -7.86 18.83
C THR A 555 7.14 -6.38 18.76
N PHE A 556 8.10 -5.47 19.01
CA PHE A 556 7.88 -4.03 18.87
C PHE A 556 7.78 -3.60 17.40
N LEU A 557 8.66 -4.13 16.53
CA LEU A 557 8.66 -3.80 15.10
C LEU A 557 7.33 -4.19 14.43
N LEU A 558 6.84 -5.40 14.70
CA LEU A 558 5.60 -5.93 14.12
C LEU A 558 4.36 -5.50 14.90
N GLY A 559 4.51 -4.75 16.00
CA GLY A 559 3.40 -4.15 16.73
C GLY A 559 2.52 -3.29 15.81
N SER A 560 3.15 -2.50 14.95
CA SER A 560 2.46 -1.58 14.01
C SER A 560 2.06 -2.24 12.67
N PHE A 561 2.22 -3.55 12.51
CA PHE A 561 1.84 -4.27 11.30
C PHE A 561 0.37 -4.73 11.36
N PRO A 562 -0.27 -5.04 10.21
CA PRO A 562 -1.64 -5.55 10.18
C PRO A 562 -1.84 -6.75 11.11
N ALA A 563 -2.88 -6.74 11.93
CA ALA A 563 -3.18 -7.77 12.90
C ALA A 563 -3.31 -9.15 12.25
N GLY A 564 -3.88 -9.23 11.04
CA GLY A 564 -3.97 -10.47 10.27
C GLY A 564 -2.61 -11.12 10.01
N LEU A 565 -1.56 -10.32 9.80
CA LEU A 565 -0.20 -10.82 9.58
C LEU A 565 0.40 -11.36 10.88
N VAL A 566 0.16 -10.65 11.98
CA VAL A 566 0.65 -11.06 13.31
C VAL A 566 -0.06 -12.33 13.79
N ILE A 567 -1.37 -12.47 13.51
CA ILE A 567 -2.15 -13.68 13.75
C ILE A 567 -1.59 -14.84 12.93
N TYR A 568 -1.38 -14.64 11.63
CA TYR A 568 -0.73 -15.62 10.75
C TYR A 568 0.60 -16.11 11.35
N TRP A 569 1.46 -15.16 11.76
CA TRP A 569 2.77 -15.49 12.30
C TRP A 569 2.66 -16.28 13.60
N SER A 570 1.84 -15.81 14.54
CA SER A 570 1.60 -16.47 15.82
C SER A 570 1.15 -17.92 15.63
N TRP A 571 0.19 -18.11 14.72
CA TRP A 571 -0.33 -19.43 14.37
C TRP A 571 0.71 -20.32 13.69
N ASN A 572 1.47 -19.76 12.74
CA ASN A 572 2.55 -20.46 12.07
C ASN A 572 3.65 -20.90 13.06
N ASN A 573 4.04 -20.05 14.01
CA ASN A 573 5.00 -20.39 15.06
C ASN A 573 4.47 -21.51 15.95
N LEU A 574 3.22 -21.40 16.41
CA LEU A 574 2.59 -22.42 17.26
C LEU A 574 2.59 -23.79 16.59
N LEU A 575 2.13 -23.87 15.34
CA LEU A 575 2.15 -25.11 14.56
C LEU A 575 3.57 -25.65 14.35
N SER A 576 4.56 -24.76 14.15
CA SER A 576 5.97 -25.14 14.04
C SER A 576 6.53 -25.72 15.33
N VAL A 577 6.21 -25.10 16.48
CA VAL A 577 6.59 -25.56 17.82
C VAL A 577 6.03 -26.96 18.06
N ILE A 578 4.76 -27.19 17.71
CA ILE A 578 4.12 -28.51 17.83
C ILE A 578 4.85 -29.54 16.96
N GLN A 579 5.07 -29.23 15.67
CA GLN A 579 5.75 -30.14 14.73
C GLN A 579 7.19 -30.45 15.18
N GLN A 580 7.97 -29.41 15.48
CA GLN A 580 9.37 -29.54 15.92
C GLN A 580 9.45 -30.31 17.24
N GLY A 581 8.53 -30.06 18.18
CA GLY A 581 8.48 -30.74 19.47
C GLY A 581 8.24 -32.25 19.32
N TYR A 582 7.31 -32.62 18.45
CA TYR A 582 7.08 -34.03 18.11
C TYR A 582 8.34 -34.69 17.51
N ILE A 583 9.00 -34.03 16.56
CA ILE A 583 10.22 -34.55 15.90
C ILE A 583 11.39 -34.67 16.88
N MET A 584 11.59 -33.68 17.75
CA MET A 584 12.63 -33.69 18.77
C MET A 584 12.45 -34.85 19.76
N ARG A 585 11.22 -35.08 20.24
CA ARG A 585 10.89 -36.22 21.09
C ARG A 585 11.19 -37.55 20.40
N LYS A 586 10.84 -37.68 19.12
CA LYS A 586 11.16 -38.87 18.31
C LYS A 586 12.67 -39.13 18.19
N HIS A 587 13.49 -38.09 18.23
CA HIS A 587 14.96 -38.19 18.18
C HIS A 587 15.62 -38.23 19.58
N GLY A 588 14.86 -38.41 20.66
CA GLY A 588 15.39 -38.55 22.02
C GLY A 588 15.92 -37.24 22.63
N VAL A 589 15.64 -36.09 22.04
CA VAL A 589 16.07 -34.78 22.55
C VAL A 589 15.03 -34.26 23.54
N LYS A 590 15.43 -34.01 24.79
CA LYS A 590 14.56 -33.38 25.78
C LYS A 590 14.22 -31.96 25.37
N ILE A 591 12.93 -31.63 25.42
CA ILE A 591 12.46 -30.26 25.24
C ILE A 591 12.62 -29.55 26.58
N GLU A 592 13.76 -28.94 26.82
CA GLU A 592 14.06 -28.20 28.05
C GLU A 592 13.33 -26.84 28.15
N LEU A 593 12.13 -26.70 27.57
CA LEU A 593 11.37 -25.45 27.61
C LEU A 593 11.05 -25.05 29.06
N PHE A 594 10.54 -26.00 29.84
CA PHE A 594 10.14 -25.76 31.23
C PHE A 594 11.33 -25.67 32.18
N ASP A 595 12.39 -26.47 31.95
CA ASP A 595 13.61 -26.42 32.77
C ASP A 595 14.38 -25.09 32.58
N ASN A 596 14.46 -24.59 31.34
CA ASN A 596 15.09 -23.31 31.04
C ASN A 596 14.28 -22.09 31.50
N LEU A 597 12.93 -22.14 31.45
CA LEU A 597 12.07 -21.10 32.01
C LEU A 597 12.24 -21.01 33.54
N LYS A 598 12.27 -22.16 34.23
CA LYS A 598 12.48 -22.23 35.68
C LYS A 598 13.88 -21.75 36.09
N GLY A 599 14.90 -22.01 35.27
CA GLY A 599 16.27 -21.51 35.47
C GLY A 599 16.47 -20.02 35.18
N MET A 600 15.69 -19.41 34.29
CA MET A 600 15.76 -17.97 33.98
C MET A 600 15.21 -17.08 35.11
N PHE A 601 14.15 -17.54 35.78
CA PHE A 601 13.52 -16.81 36.90
C PHE A 601 13.96 -17.31 38.29
N GLY A 602 14.74 -18.40 38.35
CA GLY A 602 15.33 -18.91 39.58
C GLY A 602 16.61 -18.14 39.94
N LYS A 603 16.72 -17.67 41.19
CA LYS A 603 17.98 -17.12 41.73
C LYS A 603 19.08 -18.17 41.60
N LYS A 604 20.15 -17.84 40.88
CA LYS A 604 21.41 -18.60 40.95
C LYS A 604 21.80 -18.72 42.44
N PRO A 605 22.08 -19.91 42.98
CA PRO A 605 22.58 -20.02 44.34
C PRO A 605 23.91 -19.25 44.41
N ALA A 606 24.06 -18.40 45.42
CA ALA A 606 25.34 -17.80 45.72
C ALA A 606 26.35 -18.93 45.93
N ALA A 607 27.49 -18.85 45.24
CA ALA A 607 28.59 -19.78 45.47
C ALA A 607 28.97 -19.70 46.95
N ALA A 608 28.66 -20.75 47.71
CA ALA A 608 29.06 -20.88 49.09
C ALA A 608 30.60 -20.96 49.16
N GLY A 609 31.17 -20.17 50.06
CA GLY A 609 32.61 -19.96 50.18
C GLY A 609 33.39 -21.25 50.46
N GLY A 610 34.53 -21.38 49.77
CA GLY A 610 35.64 -22.24 50.16
C GLY A 610 36.76 -21.40 50.74
N ALA A 611 37.10 -21.65 52.01
CA ALA A 611 38.16 -21.00 52.79
C ALA A 611 39.59 -21.36 52.28
N PRO A 612 40.64 -20.69 52.79
CA PRO A 612 41.94 -20.53 52.13
C PRO A 612 42.86 -21.75 52.33
N ASN A 613 43.76 -21.99 51.37
CA ASN A 613 44.88 -22.92 51.57
C ASN A 613 46.21 -22.16 51.64
N PRO A 614 47.09 -22.43 52.63
CA PRO A 614 48.32 -21.70 52.87
C PRO A 614 49.52 -22.31 52.12
N ALA A 615 50.63 -21.58 52.16
CA ALA A 615 52.00 -22.00 51.83
C ALA A 615 52.35 -22.23 50.34
N ASN A 616 53.10 -21.28 49.78
CA ASN A 616 54.36 -21.65 49.15
C ASN A 616 55.39 -20.53 49.32
N SER A 617 56.30 -20.74 50.26
CA SER A 617 57.51 -19.96 50.48
C SER A 617 58.58 -20.32 49.44
N ASN A 618 59.29 -19.30 48.94
CA ASN A 618 60.66 -19.33 48.42
C ASN A 618 61.03 -20.37 47.34
N LYS A 619 61.35 -19.85 46.14
CA LYS A 619 62.64 -20.10 45.50
C LYS A 619 63.09 -18.84 44.74
N LYS A 620 64.39 -18.59 44.87
CA LYS A 620 65.20 -17.39 44.59
C LYS A 620 65.02 -16.77 43.21
#